data_AF-A0A2S3U7K5-F1
#
_entry.id   AF-A0A2S3U7K5-F1
#
_cell.length_a   1.000
_cell.length_b   1.000
_cell.length_c   1.000
_cell.angle_alpha   90.00
_cell.angle_beta   90.00
_cell.angle_gamma   90.00
#
_symmetry.space_group_name_H-M   'P 1'
#
loop_
_entity.id
_entity.type
_entity.pdbx_description
1 polymer ?
#
loop_
_entity_poly.entity_id
_entity_poly.type
_entity_poly.pdbx_seq_one_letter_code
_entity_poly.pdbx_strand_id
1 'polypeptide(L)'
;MIHLESFQQFLIDYKVDGKEVTPNLNKFYHDKSTLSFDNFYHQVAQGKTSDAEMMMENSLFGLPTGSAMTQYGTSNTFQAAPAILSQKGYTTAAFHGDVASFWNRDNAYKSWGYNYFFYSSYYKEKSDYNIGYGLKDKIFFKDSVKYLEQLPQPFYAKLITLTNHYPYELDKKNQVDR
;
A
#
# COMPACT_ATOMS: atom_id res chain seq x y z
N MET A 1 -3.78 -3.64 6.98
CA MET A 1 -2.46 -3.70 6.32
C MET A 1 -2.06 -2.30 5.88
N ILE A 2 -0.87 -1.86 6.27
CA ILE A 2 -0.27 -0.61 5.77
C ILE A 2 0.91 -1.02 4.88
N HIS A 3 0.82 -0.73 3.59
CA HIS A 3 1.90 -0.97 2.64
C HIS A 3 2.78 0.27 2.58
N LEU A 4 4.07 0.12 2.89
CA LEU A 4 5.07 1.18 2.83
C LEU A 4 5.81 1.10 1.49
N GLU A 5 5.50 2.04 0.60
CA GLU A 5 6.05 2.08 -0.76
C GLU A 5 7.59 2.22 -0.71
N SER A 6 8.28 1.38 -1.48
CA SER A 6 9.74 1.32 -1.63
C SER A 6 10.53 1.41 -0.30
N PHE A 7 9.96 0.90 0.79
CA PHE A 7 10.62 0.89 2.10
C PHE A 7 11.58 -0.31 2.22
N GLN A 8 12.79 -0.06 2.70
CA GLN A 8 13.79 -1.11 2.93
C GLN A 8 14.19 -1.14 4.41
N GLN A 9 14.41 -2.35 4.94
CA GLN A 9 14.69 -2.58 6.37
C GLN A 9 15.86 -1.77 6.92
N PHE A 10 16.87 -1.43 6.11
CA PHE A 10 18.02 -0.65 6.56
C PHE A 10 17.64 0.75 7.08
N LEU A 11 16.45 1.27 6.75
CA LEU A 11 15.96 2.57 7.23
C LEU A 11 15.54 2.56 8.71
N ILE A 12 15.30 1.36 9.28
CA ILE A 12 15.04 1.21 10.71
C ILE A 12 16.32 1.56 11.48
N ASP A 13 16.18 2.43 12.47
CA ASP A 13 17.25 3.02 13.29
C ASP A 13 18.32 3.82 12.52
N TYR A 14 18.15 4.00 11.20
CA TYR A 14 19.08 4.76 10.38
C TYR A 14 19.02 6.25 10.70
N LYS A 15 20.19 6.88 10.69
CA LYS A 15 20.36 8.31 10.99
C LYS A 15 21.12 9.01 9.87
N VAL A 16 20.71 10.23 9.57
CA VAL A 16 21.45 11.19 8.72
C VAL A 16 21.71 12.42 9.55
N ASP A 17 22.96 12.84 9.65
CA ASP A 17 23.39 13.97 10.49
C ASP A 17 22.89 13.90 11.94
N GLY A 18 22.91 12.68 12.50
CA GLY A 18 22.45 12.38 13.86
C GLY A 18 20.93 12.32 14.05
N LYS A 19 20.13 12.61 13.02
CA LYS A 19 18.66 12.57 13.06
C LYS A 19 18.13 11.27 12.51
N GLU A 20 17.21 10.63 13.23
CA GLU A 20 16.52 9.43 12.76
C GLU A 20 15.68 9.72 11.53
N VAL A 21 15.79 8.87 10.51
CA VAL A 21 15.02 9.02 9.26
C VAL A 21 13.56 8.62 9.48
N THR A 22 13.29 7.58 10.28
CA THR A 22 11.93 7.06 10.51
C THR A 22 11.56 6.88 11.99
N PRO A 23 11.62 7.93 12.81
CA PRO A 23 11.49 7.81 14.27
C PRO A 23 10.18 7.14 14.75
N ASN A 24 9.06 7.38 14.06
CA ASN A 24 7.80 6.72 14.39
C ASN A 24 7.81 5.22 14.06
N LEU A 25 8.47 4.80 12.97
CA LEU A 25 8.61 3.38 12.61
C LEU A 25 9.62 2.70 13.52
N ASN A 26 10.73 3.35 13.89
CA ASN A 26 11.68 2.84 14.88
C ASN A 26 10.96 2.55 16.20
N LYS A 27 10.15 3.50 16.69
CA LYS A 27 9.35 3.30 17.90
C LYS A 27 8.38 2.11 17.76
N PHE A 28 7.69 2.01 16.62
CA PHE A 28 6.75 0.90 16.38
C PHE A 28 7.46 -0.45 16.31
N TYR A 29 8.64 -0.51 15.68
CA TYR A 29 9.47 -1.70 15.53
C TYR A 29 9.96 -2.23 16.88
N HIS A 30 10.34 -1.35 17.80
CA HIS A 30 10.84 -1.69 19.14
C HIS A 30 9.75 -1.80 20.21
N ASP A 31 8.48 -1.60 19.85
CA ASP A 31 7.37 -1.71 20.80
C ASP A 31 7.18 -3.17 21.25
N LYS A 32 6.96 -3.38 22.55
CA LYS A 32 6.81 -4.72 23.14
C LYS A 32 5.58 -5.48 22.66
N SER A 33 4.59 -4.78 22.09
CA SER A 33 3.37 -5.34 21.51
C SER A 33 3.50 -5.63 20.00
N THR A 34 4.63 -5.30 19.38
CA THR A 34 4.92 -5.54 17.97
C THR A 34 5.82 -6.75 17.80
N LEU A 35 5.41 -7.67 16.92
CA LEU A 35 6.31 -8.70 16.39
C LEU A 35 7.03 -8.13 15.17
N SER A 36 8.34 -7.95 15.30
CA SER A 36 9.19 -7.32 14.28
C SER A 36 10.16 -8.33 13.67
N PHE A 37 10.34 -8.27 12.36
CA PHE A 37 11.19 -9.18 11.59
C PHE A 37 12.23 -8.36 10.81
N ASP A 38 13.51 -8.58 11.08
CA ASP A 38 14.65 -7.96 10.38
C ASP A 38 15.14 -8.79 9.17
N ASN A 39 14.74 -10.06 9.11
CA ASN A 39 15.09 -11.00 8.05
C ASN A 39 13.87 -11.36 7.17
N PHE A 40 13.07 -10.34 6.82
CA PHE A 40 11.95 -10.44 5.89
C PHE A 40 12.30 -9.82 4.54
N TYR A 41 12.06 -10.55 3.45
CA TYR A 41 12.46 -10.14 2.10
C TYR A 41 11.24 -10.03 1.18
N HIS A 42 11.20 -8.97 0.37
CA HIS A 42 10.27 -8.93 -0.75
C HIS A 42 10.71 -9.95 -1.82
N GLN A 43 9.75 -10.50 -2.56
CA GLN A 43 10.02 -11.44 -3.66
C GLN A 43 9.47 -10.93 -5.00
N VAL A 44 9.37 -9.61 -5.14
CA VAL A 44 8.83 -8.93 -6.33
C VAL A 44 9.82 -8.91 -7.49
N ALA A 45 9.30 -8.78 -8.72
CA ALA A 45 10.09 -8.66 -9.94
C ALA A 45 9.68 -7.41 -10.75
N GLN A 46 9.23 -7.60 -12.00
CA GLN A 46 8.82 -6.51 -12.89
C GLN A 46 7.45 -5.91 -12.53
N GLY A 47 6.59 -6.66 -11.83
CA GLY A 47 5.31 -6.16 -11.35
C GLY A 47 5.41 -5.27 -10.11
N LYS A 48 6.58 -5.21 -9.46
CA LYS A 48 6.87 -4.28 -8.34
C LYS A 48 5.77 -4.34 -7.26
N THR A 49 5.09 -3.23 -6.99
CA THR A 49 3.97 -3.14 -6.04
C THR A 49 2.88 -4.16 -6.34
N SER A 50 2.53 -4.39 -7.61
CA SER A 50 1.50 -5.38 -7.98
C SER A 50 1.91 -6.83 -7.70
N ASP A 51 3.21 -7.17 -7.75
CA ASP A 51 3.71 -8.49 -7.35
C ASP A 51 3.62 -8.66 -5.81
N ALA A 52 3.95 -7.61 -5.06
CA ALA A 52 3.79 -7.62 -3.59
C ALA A 52 2.32 -7.87 -3.23
N GLU A 53 1.40 -7.18 -3.89
CA GLU A 53 -0.02 -7.38 -3.70
C GLU A 53 -0.48 -8.80 -4.09
N MET A 54 0.01 -9.35 -5.20
CA MET A 54 -0.28 -10.74 -5.60
C MET A 54 0.11 -11.73 -4.49
N MET A 55 1.33 -11.60 -3.95
CA MET A 55 1.81 -12.46 -2.89
C MET A 55 1.04 -12.28 -1.58
N MET A 56 0.74 -11.04 -1.19
CA MET A 56 0.04 -10.77 0.06
C MET A 56 -1.42 -11.25 0.03
N GLU A 57 -2.11 -11.12 -1.10
CA GLU A 57 -3.52 -11.53 -1.18
C GLU A 57 -3.69 -13.01 -1.56
N ASN A 58 -2.76 -13.62 -2.30
CA ASN A 58 -2.94 -14.97 -2.83
C ASN A 58 -1.89 -15.99 -2.37
N SER A 59 -0.81 -15.56 -1.71
CA SER A 59 0.35 -16.40 -1.41
C SER A 59 0.97 -17.03 -2.67
N LEU A 60 0.89 -16.34 -3.80
CA LEU A 60 1.44 -16.73 -5.10
C LEU A 60 2.48 -15.71 -5.56
N PHE A 61 3.58 -16.19 -6.15
CA PHE A 61 4.58 -15.32 -6.78
C PHE A 61 4.00 -14.55 -7.96
N GLY A 62 4.68 -13.45 -8.32
CA GLY A 62 4.50 -12.78 -9.60
C GLY A 62 5.03 -13.62 -10.78
N LEU A 63 5.07 -13.01 -11.97
CA LEU A 63 5.65 -13.65 -13.16
C LEU A 63 7.16 -13.44 -13.22
N PRO A 64 7.92 -14.33 -13.90
CA PRO A 64 9.33 -14.07 -14.19
C PRO A 64 9.52 -12.82 -15.08
N THR A 65 8.54 -12.50 -15.92
CA THR A 65 8.53 -11.31 -16.78
C THR A 65 7.13 -10.71 -16.88
N GLY A 66 7.03 -9.39 -16.82
CA GLY A 66 5.78 -8.64 -16.77
C GLY A 66 5.11 -8.65 -15.38
N SER A 67 3.88 -8.14 -15.31
CA SER A 67 3.06 -8.15 -14.08
C SER A 67 1.98 -9.22 -14.16
N ALA A 68 1.92 -10.09 -13.15
CA ALA A 68 0.87 -11.10 -13.01
C ALA A 68 -0.52 -10.45 -12.88
N MET A 69 -0.62 -9.37 -12.08
CA MET A 69 -1.88 -8.66 -11.84
C MET A 69 -2.40 -8.01 -13.13
N THR A 70 -1.52 -7.40 -13.93
CA THR A 70 -1.91 -6.76 -15.18
C THR A 70 -2.33 -7.78 -16.25
N GLN A 71 -1.60 -8.89 -16.38
CA GLN A 71 -1.88 -9.87 -17.44
C GLN A 71 -3.04 -10.82 -17.09
N TYR A 72 -3.13 -11.23 -15.82
CA TYR A 72 -4.00 -12.33 -15.41
C TYR A 72 -4.97 -11.98 -14.28
N GLY A 73 -4.89 -10.78 -13.70
CA GLY A 73 -5.76 -10.37 -12.59
C GLY A 73 -7.25 -10.40 -12.93
N THR A 74 -7.61 -10.20 -14.20
CA THR A 74 -9.00 -10.22 -14.66
C THR A 74 -9.47 -11.60 -15.12
N SER A 75 -8.60 -12.36 -15.81
CA SER A 75 -9.00 -13.59 -16.51
C SER A 75 -8.85 -14.85 -15.67
N ASN A 76 -7.95 -14.88 -14.70
CA ASN A 76 -7.78 -16.03 -13.83
C ASN A 76 -8.81 -16.02 -12.69
N THR A 77 -9.13 -17.22 -12.20
CA THR A 77 -9.89 -17.40 -10.96
C THR A 77 -8.94 -17.37 -9.78
N PHE A 78 -9.25 -16.57 -8.76
CA PHE A 78 -8.46 -16.44 -7.54
C PHE A 78 -9.28 -16.84 -6.31
N GLN A 79 -8.57 -17.31 -5.28
CA GLN A 79 -9.11 -17.52 -3.94
C GLN A 79 -8.34 -16.63 -2.97
N ALA A 80 -8.42 -15.32 -3.20
CA ALA A 80 -7.64 -14.34 -2.47
C ALA A 80 -8.14 -14.15 -1.03
N ALA A 81 -7.26 -13.64 -0.15
CA ALA A 81 -7.55 -13.29 1.23
C ALA A 81 -8.85 -12.47 1.41
N PRO A 82 -9.15 -11.41 0.62
CA PRO A 82 -10.41 -10.70 0.74
C PRO A 82 -11.64 -11.60 0.55
N ALA A 83 -11.68 -12.44 -0.50
CA ALA A 83 -12.78 -13.38 -0.71
C ALA A 83 -12.91 -14.39 0.45
N ILE A 84 -11.79 -14.94 0.93
CA ILE A 84 -11.77 -15.88 2.06
C ILE A 84 -12.28 -15.21 3.35
N LEU A 85 -11.86 -13.98 3.62
CA LEU A 85 -12.29 -13.22 4.81
C LEU A 85 -13.75 -12.80 4.72
N SER A 86 -14.25 -12.45 3.54
CA SER A 86 -15.68 -12.16 3.34
C SER A 86 -16.58 -13.36 3.65
N GLN A 87 -16.14 -14.59 3.38
CA GLN A 87 -16.86 -15.80 3.82
C GLN A 87 -16.95 -15.93 5.35
N LYS A 88 -16.06 -15.25 6.08
CA LYS A 88 -16.03 -15.18 7.55
C LYS A 88 -16.70 -13.92 8.10
N GLY A 89 -17.46 -13.20 7.27
CA GLY A 89 -18.19 -12.00 7.67
C GLY A 89 -17.36 -10.71 7.72
N TYR A 90 -16.16 -10.69 7.13
CA TYR A 90 -15.36 -9.46 7.05
C TYR A 90 -15.80 -8.59 5.88
N THR A 91 -15.89 -7.28 6.14
CA THR A 91 -15.85 -6.27 5.08
C THR A 91 -14.42 -6.08 4.60
N THR A 92 -14.18 -6.07 3.29
CA THR A 92 -12.84 -5.95 2.72
C THR A 92 -12.69 -4.68 1.88
N ALA A 93 -11.62 -3.93 2.10
CA ALA A 93 -11.39 -2.66 1.41
C ALA A 93 -9.92 -2.44 1.07
N ALA A 94 -9.67 -1.86 -0.10
CA ALA A 94 -8.38 -1.32 -0.49
C ALA A 94 -8.46 0.22 -0.63
N PHE A 95 -7.37 0.91 -0.32
CA PHE A 95 -7.27 2.37 -0.37
C PHE A 95 -5.97 2.75 -1.10
N HIS A 96 -6.06 3.66 -2.06
CA HIS A 96 -4.89 4.15 -2.77
C HIS A 96 -5.09 5.57 -3.32
N GLY A 97 -4.02 6.35 -3.34
CA GLY A 97 -4.01 7.75 -3.81
C GLY A 97 -3.85 7.93 -5.33
N ASP A 98 -3.88 6.85 -6.11
CA ASP A 98 -3.76 6.86 -7.58
C ASP A 98 -5.06 6.36 -8.25
N VAL A 99 -5.15 6.49 -9.57
CA VAL A 99 -6.28 6.03 -10.39
C VAL A 99 -6.49 4.52 -10.28
N ALA A 100 -7.75 4.09 -10.35
CA ALA A 100 -8.12 2.69 -10.14
C ALA A 100 -7.51 1.72 -11.15
N SER A 101 -7.30 2.16 -12.39
CA SER A 101 -6.83 1.33 -13.49
C SER A 101 -5.34 1.03 -13.43
N PHE A 102 -4.56 1.76 -12.63
CA PHE A 102 -3.12 1.53 -12.54
C PHE A 102 -2.85 0.11 -12.00
N TRP A 103 -1.90 -0.59 -12.63
CA TRP A 103 -1.64 -2.03 -12.46
C TRP A 103 -2.82 -2.97 -12.73
N ASN A 104 -3.93 -2.52 -13.33
CA ASN A 104 -5.19 -3.27 -13.51
C ASN A 104 -5.93 -3.58 -12.18
N ARG A 105 -5.77 -2.72 -11.15
CA ARG A 105 -6.39 -2.98 -9.84
C ARG A 105 -7.91 -3.00 -9.88
N ASP A 106 -8.53 -2.11 -10.64
CA ASP A 106 -9.99 -2.01 -10.78
C ASP A 106 -10.65 -3.33 -11.21
N ASN A 107 -9.97 -4.14 -12.03
CA ASN A 107 -10.45 -5.45 -12.44
C ASN A 107 -9.92 -6.57 -11.54
N ALA A 108 -8.63 -6.56 -11.21
CA ALA A 108 -8.03 -7.59 -10.36
C ALA A 108 -8.69 -7.67 -8.98
N TYR A 109 -9.01 -6.53 -8.36
CA TYR A 109 -9.66 -6.51 -7.05
C TYR A 109 -11.10 -7.05 -7.07
N LYS A 110 -11.81 -6.94 -8.21
CA LYS A 110 -13.10 -7.62 -8.38
C LYS A 110 -12.91 -9.13 -8.40
N SER A 111 -11.93 -9.63 -9.15
CA SER A 111 -11.59 -11.06 -9.19
C SER A 111 -11.11 -11.60 -7.84
N TRP A 112 -10.46 -10.77 -7.03
CA TRP A 112 -9.99 -11.14 -5.69
C TRP A 112 -11.08 -11.04 -4.62
N GLY A 113 -12.22 -10.41 -4.92
CA GLY A 113 -13.36 -10.34 -4.00
C GLY A 113 -13.26 -9.22 -2.96
N TYR A 114 -12.57 -8.11 -3.27
CA TYR A 114 -12.68 -6.90 -2.43
C TYR A 114 -14.10 -6.33 -2.51
N ASN A 115 -14.66 -5.90 -1.37
CA ASN A 115 -15.94 -5.21 -1.36
C ASN A 115 -15.81 -3.75 -1.82
N TYR A 116 -14.73 -3.08 -1.43
CA TYR A 116 -14.51 -1.66 -1.74
C TYR A 116 -13.08 -1.38 -2.23
N PHE A 117 -12.97 -0.43 -3.17
CA PHE A 117 -11.70 0.16 -3.56
C PHE A 117 -11.83 1.68 -3.61
N PHE A 118 -11.20 2.35 -2.64
CA PHE A 118 -11.15 3.81 -2.51
C PHE A 118 -9.89 4.35 -3.19
N TYR A 119 -9.99 4.61 -4.48
CA TYR A 119 -8.92 5.17 -5.33
C TYR A 119 -8.98 6.71 -5.39
N SER A 120 -8.11 7.34 -6.18
CA SER A 120 -7.93 8.80 -6.24
C SER A 120 -9.21 9.64 -6.28
N SER A 121 -10.27 9.22 -6.99
CA SER A 121 -11.53 9.98 -7.11
C SER A 121 -12.34 10.08 -5.81
N TYR A 122 -12.01 9.28 -4.79
CA TYR A 122 -12.62 9.39 -3.45
C TYR A 122 -11.96 10.48 -2.60
N TYR A 123 -10.80 10.99 -3.00
CA TYR A 123 -10.08 12.02 -2.26
C TYR A 123 -10.30 13.39 -2.90
N LYS A 124 -10.12 14.45 -2.11
CA LYS A 124 -10.27 15.81 -2.62
C LYS A 124 -9.11 16.16 -3.56
N GLU A 125 -9.43 16.70 -4.72
CA GLU A 125 -8.43 17.24 -5.63
C GLU A 125 -8.10 18.70 -5.27
N LYS A 126 -6.80 18.97 -5.06
CA LYS A 126 -6.25 20.33 -4.91
C LYS A 126 -4.88 20.40 -5.56
N SER A 127 -4.51 21.59 -6.01
CA SER A 127 -3.27 21.83 -6.76
C SER A 127 -1.98 21.40 -6.03
N ASP A 128 -1.98 21.35 -4.69
CA ASP A 128 -0.81 20.97 -3.90
C ASP A 128 -0.93 19.60 -3.20
N TYR A 129 -1.96 18.81 -3.52
CA TYR A 129 -2.22 17.54 -2.84
C TYR A 129 -1.44 16.37 -3.43
N ASN A 130 -1.07 16.47 -4.71
CA ASN A 130 -0.35 15.42 -5.41
C ASN A 130 1.15 15.73 -5.53
N ILE A 131 1.96 14.69 -5.61
CA ILE A 131 3.38 14.73 -5.99
C ILE A 131 3.77 13.40 -6.63
N GLY A 132 4.64 13.44 -7.64
CA GLY A 132 4.99 12.25 -8.42
C GLY A 132 3.74 11.58 -8.98
N TYR A 133 3.46 10.35 -8.52
CA TYR A 133 2.40 9.50 -9.04
C TYR A 133 1.01 9.77 -8.47
N GLY A 134 0.85 10.56 -7.41
CA GLY A 134 -0.49 10.82 -6.87
C GLY A 134 -0.53 11.48 -5.50
N LEU A 135 -1.57 11.16 -4.72
CA LEU A 135 -1.88 11.82 -3.46
C LEU A 135 -0.78 11.66 -2.41
N LYS A 136 -0.37 12.76 -1.79
CA LYS A 136 0.61 12.76 -0.69
C LYS A 136 0.12 11.94 0.50
N ASP A 137 1.00 11.12 1.08
CA ASP A 137 0.65 10.12 2.08
C ASP A 137 0.04 10.74 3.35
N LYS A 138 0.49 11.93 3.76
CA LYS A 138 -0.09 12.68 4.89
C LYS A 138 -1.58 12.99 4.67
N ILE A 139 -1.97 13.34 3.44
CA ILE A 139 -3.34 13.65 3.08
C ILE A 139 -4.13 12.35 2.89
N PHE A 140 -3.54 11.40 2.16
CA PHE A 140 -4.10 10.07 1.94
C PHE A 140 -4.51 9.39 3.25
N PHE A 141 -3.62 9.30 4.25
CA PHE A 141 -3.96 8.70 5.53
C PHE A 141 -5.05 9.49 6.26
N LYS A 142 -4.93 10.83 6.32
CA LYS A 142 -5.91 11.68 7.00
C LYS A 142 -7.32 11.52 6.43
N ASP A 143 -7.45 11.48 5.11
CA ASP A 143 -8.76 11.37 4.45
C ASP A 143 -9.26 9.92 4.40
N SER A 144 -8.36 8.92 4.34
CA SER A 144 -8.74 7.49 4.39
C SER A 144 -9.42 7.11 5.71
N VAL A 145 -9.02 7.70 6.84
CA VAL A 145 -9.62 7.42 8.16
C VAL A 145 -11.14 7.62 8.15
N LYS A 146 -11.64 8.64 7.44
CA LYS A 146 -13.08 8.94 7.36
C LYS A 146 -13.88 7.78 6.75
N TYR A 147 -13.30 7.10 5.77
CA TYR A 147 -13.91 5.93 5.14
C TYR A 147 -13.71 4.68 6.00
N LEU A 148 -12.52 4.53 6.59
CA LEU A 148 -12.20 3.41 7.47
C LEU A 148 -13.13 3.33 8.68
N GLU A 149 -13.45 4.46 9.30
CA GLU A 149 -14.39 4.56 10.45
C GLU A 149 -15.83 4.16 10.09
N GLN A 150 -16.19 4.19 8.81
CA GLN A 150 -17.52 3.82 8.30
C GLN A 150 -17.60 2.37 7.80
N LEU A 151 -16.48 1.64 7.76
CA LEU A 151 -16.52 0.24 7.33
C LEU A 151 -17.19 -0.64 8.41
N PRO A 152 -18.17 -1.49 8.03
CA PRO A 152 -18.73 -2.47 8.94
C PRO A 152 -17.65 -3.41 9.50
N GLN A 153 -17.64 -3.58 10.83
CA GLN A 153 -16.71 -4.48 11.51
C GLN A 153 -17.25 -5.92 11.58
N PRO A 154 -16.37 -6.94 11.55
CA PRO A 154 -14.92 -6.83 11.39
C PRO A 154 -14.52 -6.47 9.95
N PHE A 155 -13.40 -5.78 9.77
CA PHE A 155 -12.90 -5.42 8.44
C PHE A 155 -11.45 -5.84 8.19
N TYR A 156 -11.14 -6.05 6.91
CA TYR A 156 -9.79 -6.15 6.38
C TYR A 156 -9.55 -4.98 5.43
N ALA A 157 -8.68 -4.06 5.84
CA ALA A 157 -8.34 -2.87 5.07
C ALA A 157 -6.87 -2.89 4.65
N LYS A 158 -6.58 -2.60 3.39
CA LYS A 158 -5.22 -2.39 2.86
C LYS A 158 -5.05 -0.96 2.39
N LEU A 159 -4.09 -0.24 2.97
CA LEU A 159 -3.75 1.14 2.60
C LEU A 159 -2.40 1.13 1.87
N ILE A 160 -2.39 1.58 0.61
CA ILE A 160 -1.21 1.58 -0.27
C ILE A 160 -0.70 3.01 -0.42
N THR A 161 0.45 3.30 0.21
CA THR A 161 1.11 4.62 0.11
C THR A 161 1.75 4.83 -1.27
N LEU A 162 2.15 6.06 -1.56
CA LEU A 162 2.72 6.40 -2.88
C LEU A 162 3.85 7.44 -2.84
N THR A 163 3.97 8.25 -1.79
CA THR A 163 4.91 9.40 -1.80
C THR A 163 6.37 8.97 -1.86
N ASN A 164 6.74 7.86 -1.20
CA ASN A 164 8.11 7.33 -1.21
C ASN A 164 8.41 6.50 -2.47
N HIS A 165 8.11 7.04 -3.65
CA HIS A 165 8.34 6.37 -4.93
C HIS A 165 9.46 7.07 -5.71
N TYR A 166 10.29 6.32 -6.44
CA TYR A 166 11.32 6.87 -7.32
C TYR A 166 10.75 7.96 -8.26
N PRO A 167 11.44 9.11 -8.47
CA PRO A 167 12.79 9.44 -8.02
C PRO A 167 12.87 10.09 -6.62
N TYR A 168 11.86 9.88 -5.76
CA TYR A 168 11.78 10.35 -4.38
C TYR A 168 11.63 11.87 -4.26
N GLU A 169 10.73 12.44 -5.08
CA GLU A 169 10.42 13.86 -5.06
C GLU A 169 9.66 14.27 -3.80
N LEU A 170 10.04 15.42 -3.23
CA LEU A 170 9.33 16.07 -2.13
C LEU A 170 9.26 17.58 -2.41
N ASP A 171 8.13 18.23 -2.11
CA ASP A 171 8.06 19.69 -2.18
C ASP A 171 9.10 20.33 -1.26
N LYS A 172 9.61 21.51 -1.61
CA LYS A 172 10.56 22.27 -0.79
C LYS A 172 10.14 22.38 0.69
N LYS A 173 8.85 22.61 0.98
CA LYS A 173 8.32 22.72 2.35
C LYS A 173 8.44 21.44 3.19
N ASN A 174 8.65 20.30 2.55
CA ASN A 174 8.78 18.99 3.19
C ASN A 174 10.22 18.43 3.11
N GLN A 175 11.14 19.15 2.47
CA GLN A 175 12.56 18.81 2.48
C GLN A 175 13.16 19.29 3.80
N VAL A 176 14.04 18.50 4.40
CA VAL A 176 14.91 18.97 5.48
C VAL A 176 16.00 19.82 4.86
N ASP A 177 16.19 21.04 5.37
CA ASP A 177 17.38 21.85 5.06
C ASP A 177 18.62 21.01 5.40
N ARG A 178 19.44 20.75 4.40
CA ARG A 178 20.72 20.07 4.53
C ARG A 178 21.81 21.08 4.85
#